data_AF-H1VLJ2-F1
#
_entry.id   AF-H1VLJ2-F1
#
_cell.length_a   1.000
_cell.length_b   1.000
_cell.length_c   1.000
_cell.angle_alpha   90.00
_cell.angle_beta   90.00
_cell.angle_gamma   90.00
#
_symmetry.space_group_name_H-M   'P 1'
#
loop_
_entity.id
_entity.type
_entity.pdbx_description
1 polymer ?
#
loop_
_entity_poly.entity_id
_entity_poly.type
_entity_poly.pdbx_seq_one_letter_code
_entity_poly.pdbx_strand_id
1 'polypeptide(L)'
;MLKLTRELWLTSPGTTTAYFDFYERALLNHLLGQQDPSDDHGHVTYFTPLNPGGRRGVGPAWGGGTWSTDYDSFWCCQGTGLETNTKLTDSIYFYDASALYVNLFIPSVLEWTQRGVTVTQTTEFPRGDTTTLKVAGAGTWSMRVRIPSWASGGAQLPMKLHVIPANDDPNVAALAFGPVILSGNYGSETLSTTPALNLTTVRRTGDSGLAFTATAGGKTVNLGPFYEAHGFNYNVYWSIGGKLPA
;
A
#
# COMPACT_ATOMS: atom_id res chain seq x y z
N MET A 1 -13.98 0.65 2.17
CA MET A 1 -14.02 0.31 0.73
C MET A 1 -13.58 -1.12 0.42
N LEU A 2 -12.51 -1.65 1.02
CA LEU A 2 -11.98 -3.00 0.71
C LEU A 2 -13.06 -4.13 0.68
N LYS A 3 -13.96 -4.18 1.66
CA LYS A 3 -15.07 -5.15 1.69
C LYS A 3 -15.94 -5.08 0.42
N LEU A 4 -16.41 -3.89 0.05
CA LEU A 4 -17.22 -3.70 -1.15
C LEU A 4 -16.45 -4.05 -2.43
N THR A 5 -15.18 -3.66 -2.51
CA THR A 5 -14.30 -4.00 -3.65
C THR A 5 -14.21 -5.51 -3.87
N ARG A 6 -14.07 -6.28 -2.79
CA ARG A 6 -14.09 -7.75 -2.83
C ARG A 6 -15.43 -8.29 -3.35
N GLU A 7 -16.55 -7.81 -2.81
CA GLU A 7 -17.88 -8.28 -3.23
C GLU A 7 -18.16 -7.95 -4.70
N LEU A 8 -17.76 -6.76 -5.17
CA LEU A 8 -17.90 -6.40 -6.58
C LEU A 8 -17.04 -7.28 -7.48
N TRP A 9 -15.81 -7.61 -7.06
CA TRP A 9 -14.96 -8.54 -7.81
C TRP A 9 -15.58 -9.94 -7.92
N LEU A 10 -16.26 -10.41 -6.88
CA LEU A 10 -16.95 -11.72 -6.87
C LEU A 10 -18.08 -11.83 -7.89
N THR A 11 -18.65 -10.71 -8.35
CA THR A 11 -19.71 -10.73 -9.38
C THR A 11 -19.21 -11.11 -10.77
N SER A 12 -17.91 -10.90 -11.05
CA SER A 12 -17.30 -11.21 -12.33
C SER A 12 -15.78 -11.53 -12.19
N PRO A 13 -15.41 -12.63 -11.52
CA PRO A 13 -14.02 -12.95 -11.20
C PRO A 13 -13.11 -13.03 -12.43
N GLY A 14 -11.95 -12.37 -12.37
CA GLY A 14 -10.93 -12.43 -13.41
C GLY A 14 -11.25 -11.71 -14.73
N THR A 15 -12.36 -10.96 -14.80
CA THR A 15 -12.70 -10.13 -15.98
C THR A 15 -11.96 -8.79 -15.99
N THR A 16 -11.54 -8.31 -14.83
CA THR A 16 -10.79 -7.06 -14.66
C THR A 16 -9.89 -7.11 -13.43
N THR A 17 -8.76 -6.42 -13.49
CA THR A 17 -7.84 -6.24 -12.37
C THR A 17 -8.17 -5.00 -11.54
N ALA A 18 -9.01 -4.10 -12.04
CA ALA A 18 -9.25 -2.78 -11.45
C ALA A 18 -9.67 -2.83 -9.98
N TYR A 19 -10.48 -3.83 -9.60
CA TYR A 19 -10.86 -4.02 -8.20
C TYR A 19 -9.65 -4.33 -7.31
N PHE A 20 -8.77 -5.24 -7.73
CA PHE A 20 -7.60 -5.61 -6.94
C PHE A 20 -6.43 -4.64 -7.07
N ASP A 21 -6.39 -3.84 -8.14
CA ASP A 21 -5.49 -2.68 -8.22
C ASP A 21 -5.90 -1.61 -7.20
N PHE A 22 -7.21 -1.36 -7.03
CA PHE A 22 -7.72 -0.52 -5.96
C PHE A 22 -7.48 -1.15 -4.58
N TYR A 23 -7.78 -2.45 -4.42
CA TYR A 23 -7.64 -3.16 -3.14
C TYR A 23 -6.20 -3.09 -2.64
N GLU A 24 -5.23 -3.43 -3.50
CA GLU A 24 -3.80 -3.38 -3.22
C GLU A 24 -3.36 -1.96 -2.84
N ARG A 25 -3.75 -0.95 -3.62
CA ARG A 25 -3.39 0.45 -3.35
C ARG A 25 -3.95 0.92 -2.01
N ALA A 26 -5.21 0.64 -1.71
CA ALA A 26 -5.84 1.05 -0.47
C ALA A 26 -5.28 0.27 0.73
N LEU A 27 -5.07 -1.03 0.59
CA LEU A 27 -4.48 -1.87 1.64
C LEU A 27 -3.08 -1.38 2.00
N LEU A 28 -2.18 -1.29 1.01
CA LEU A 28 -0.79 -0.92 1.25
C LEU A 28 -0.66 0.52 1.73
N ASN A 29 -1.37 1.49 1.15
CA ASN A 29 -1.04 2.90 1.37
C ASN A 29 -1.91 3.59 2.41
N HIS A 30 -3.03 3.00 2.83
CA HIS A 30 -3.89 3.59 3.84
C HIS A 30 -4.03 2.67 5.05
N LEU A 31 -4.44 1.42 4.84
CA LEU A 31 -4.84 0.54 5.93
C LEU A 31 -3.63 -0.07 6.66
N LEU A 32 -2.57 -0.45 5.94
CA LEU A 32 -1.39 -1.09 6.53
C LEU A 32 -0.70 -0.16 7.54
N GLY A 33 -0.55 1.12 7.21
CA GLY A 33 0.03 2.08 8.15
C GLY A 33 -0.95 2.53 9.23
N GLN A 34 -2.21 2.11 9.24
CA GLN A 34 -3.20 2.65 10.17
C GLN A 34 -2.86 2.32 11.64
N GLN A 35 -2.21 1.19 11.88
CA GLN A 35 -1.78 0.73 13.20
C GLN A 35 -0.39 1.29 13.54
N ASP A 36 -0.21 1.74 14.78
CA ASP A 36 1.07 2.18 15.32
C ASP A 36 1.98 0.95 15.51
N PRO A 37 3.10 0.84 14.77
CA PRO A 37 4.02 -0.29 14.91
C PRO A 37 4.92 -0.17 16.15
N SER A 38 4.93 0.98 16.83
CA SER A 38 5.76 1.21 18.03
C SER A 38 5.03 0.89 19.34
N ASP A 39 3.74 0.59 19.25
CA ASP A 39 2.89 0.22 20.38
C ASP A 39 2.52 -1.26 20.29
N ASP A 40 2.78 -2.00 21.37
CA ASP A 40 2.48 -3.44 21.47
C ASP A 40 0.99 -3.73 21.63
N HIS A 41 0.18 -2.72 21.98
CA HIS A 41 -1.28 -2.80 21.96
C HIS A 41 -1.88 -2.59 20.57
N GLY A 42 -1.08 -2.10 19.62
CA GLY A 42 -1.49 -1.91 18.23
C GLY A 42 -2.57 -0.85 18.06
N HIS A 43 -2.47 0.25 18.80
CA HIS A 43 -3.33 1.43 18.67
C HIS A 43 -3.37 1.94 17.23
N VAL A 44 -4.48 2.55 16.84
CA VAL A 44 -4.75 2.95 15.46
C VAL A 44 -4.98 4.45 15.34
N THR A 45 -4.65 4.98 14.17
CA THR A 45 -4.96 6.37 13.83
C THR A 45 -6.37 6.48 13.25
N TYR A 46 -7.03 7.62 13.53
CA TYR A 46 -8.32 7.93 12.91
C TYR A 46 -8.13 8.56 11.54
N PHE A 47 -7.38 9.67 11.49
CA PHE A 47 -7.11 10.42 10.27
C PHE A 47 -5.70 10.13 9.77
N THR A 48 -5.56 9.98 8.46
CA THR A 48 -4.27 9.91 7.77
C THR A 48 -4.11 11.22 7.00
N PRO A 49 -3.49 12.26 7.59
CA PRO A 49 -3.47 13.58 6.98
C PRO A 49 -2.64 13.60 5.69
N LEU A 50 -3.15 14.23 4.64
CA LEU A 50 -2.42 14.39 3.37
C LEU A 50 -1.96 15.83 3.14
N ASN A 51 -2.23 16.72 4.10
CA ASN A 51 -1.71 18.08 4.10
C ASN A 51 -0.18 18.08 4.25
N PRO A 52 0.51 19.11 3.73
CA PRO A 52 1.95 19.23 3.88
C PRO A 52 2.37 19.18 5.35
N GLY A 53 3.35 18.33 5.66
CA GLY A 53 3.88 18.17 7.03
C GLY A 53 2.92 17.46 7.98
N GLY A 54 1.89 16.78 7.46
CA GLY A 54 1.00 15.94 8.24
C GLY A 54 1.77 14.87 9.01
N ARG A 55 1.20 14.43 10.13
CA ARG A 55 1.77 13.37 10.98
C ARG A 55 0.71 12.32 11.23
N ARG A 56 1.12 11.06 11.30
CA ARG A 56 0.23 9.96 11.64
C ARG A 56 -0.04 9.93 13.15
N GLY A 57 -1.13 9.29 13.56
CA GLY A 57 -1.62 9.40 14.91
C GLY A 57 -2.35 10.72 15.07
N VAL A 58 -3.38 10.96 14.25
CA VAL A 58 -4.35 12.04 14.47
C VAL A 58 -5.71 11.44 14.79
N GLY A 59 -6.22 11.74 15.99
CA GLY A 59 -7.57 11.41 16.43
C GLY A 59 -8.59 12.52 16.13
N PRO A 60 -9.88 12.29 16.43
CA PRO A 60 -10.93 13.30 16.33
C PRO A 60 -10.82 14.38 17.43
N ALA A 61 -11.23 15.61 17.10
CA ALA A 61 -11.22 16.74 18.03
C ALA A 61 -12.06 16.48 19.30
N TRP A 62 -13.20 15.79 19.16
CA TRP A 62 -14.10 15.40 20.24
C TRP A 62 -13.87 13.94 20.63
N GLY A 63 -12.70 13.67 21.19
CA GLY A 63 -12.23 12.32 21.51
C GLY A 63 -10.76 12.30 21.92
N GLY A 64 -10.02 13.36 21.57
CA GLY A 64 -8.67 13.63 22.06
C GLY A 64 -7.63 12.68 21.45
N GLY A 65 -6.39 13.14 21.39
CA GLY A 65 -5.27 12.24 21.23
C GLY A 65 -4.77 12.03 19.81
N THR A 66 -3.61 11.38 19.78
CA THR A 66 -2.84 11.09 18.58
C THR A 66 -3.26 9.74 18.03
N TRP A 67 -2.89 8.69 18.76
CA TRP A 67 -3.31 7.32 18.54
C TRP A 67 -4.47 6.99 19.46
N SER A 68 -5.24 5.96 19.10
CA SER A 68 -6.25 5.44 20.02
C SER A 68 -5.61 4.91 21.30
N THR A 69 -6.44 4.61 22.30
CA THR A 69 -6.03 3.95 23.54
C THR A 69 -6.98 2.79 23.83
N ASP A 70 -6.57 1.88 24.70
CA ASP A 70 -7.36 0.69 25.05
C ASP A 70 -8.75 1.03 25.62
N TYR A 71 -8.83 2.08 26.45
CA TYR A 71 -10.00 2.32 27.29
C TYR A 71 -10.64 3.71 27.12
N ASP A 72 -9.98 4.64 26.42
CA ASP A 72 -10.50 6.01 26.28
C ASP A 72 -10.91 6.35 24.84
N SER A 73 -10.62 5.47 23.88
CA SER A 73 -10.90 5.70 22.45
C SER A 73 -12.04 4.82 21.94
N PHE A 74 -13.25 5.39 21.86
CA PHE A 74 -14.44 4.72 21.32
C PHE A 74 -14.73 5.15 19.88
N TRP A 75 -13.70 5.17 19.05
CA TRP A 75 -13.79 5.65 17.68
C TRP A 75 -14.27 4.56 16.74
N CYS A 76 -15.04 4.91 15.72
CA CYS A 76 -15.39 3.94 14.66
C CYS A 76 -14.13 3.35 13.99
N CYS A 77 -13.05 4.14 13.86
CA CYS A 77 -11.77 3.68 13.33
C CYS A 77 -11.11 2.60 14.20
N GLN A 78 -11.28 2.64 15.53
CA GLN A 78 -10.82 1.59 16.46
C GLN A 78 -11.46 0.25 16.09
N GLY A 79 -12.79 0.21 16.02
CA GLY A 79 -13.53 -1.01 15.68
C GLY A 79 -13.17 -1.54 14.29
N THR A 80 -13.18 -0.68 13.27
CA THR A 80 -12.83 -1.10 11.91
C THR A 80 -11.36 -1.46 11.72
N GLY A 81 -10.46 -0.90 12.55
CA GLY A 81 -9.03 -1.22 12.54
C GLY A 81 -8.79 -2.66 13.01
N LEU A 82 -9.44 -3.08 14.10
CA LEU A 82 -9.43 -4.47 14.56
C LEU A 82 -9.94 -5.44 13.49
N GLU A 83 -11.06 -5.12 12.84
CA GLU A 83 -11.59 -5.92 11.74
C GLU A 83 -10.64 -5.99 10.53
N THR A 84 -9.83 -4.96 10.29
CA THR A 84 -8.90 -4.94 9.15
C THR A 84 -7.71 -5.87 9.37
N ASN A 85 -7.08 -5.79 10.55
CA ASN A 85 -5.88 -6.58 10.83
C ASN A 85 -6.18 -8.08 10.97
N THR A 86 -7.42 -8.45 11.30
CA THR A 86 -7.85 -9.86 11.40
C THR A 86 -8.14 -10.53 10.06
N LYS A 87 -8.19 -9.78 8.95
CA LYS A 87 -8.59 -10.31 7.64
C LYS A 87 -7.59 -10.05 6.52
N LEU A 88 -6.33 -9.72 6.83
CA LEU A 88 -5.31 -9.43 5.81
C LEU A 88 -5.12 -10.56 4.78
N THR A 89 -5.49 -11.79 5.14
CA THR A 89 -5.38 -12.98 4.27
C THR A 89 -6.63 -13.29 3.45
N ASP A 90 -7.79 -12.66 3.75
CA ASP A 90 -9.11 -13.06 3.25
C ASP A 90 -9.34 -12.81 1.75
N SER A 91 -8.42 -12.06 1.14
CA SER A 91 -8.50 -11.58 -0.24
C SER A 91 -7.22 -11.85 -1.03
N ILE A 92 -6.28 -12.64 -0.48
CA ILE A 92 -5.08 -13.06 -1.22
C ILE A 92 -5.47 -13.98 -2.37
N TYR A 93 -6.32 -14.97 -2.07
CA TYR A 93 -6.79 -15.98 -3.00
C TYR A 93 -8.30 -16.04 -3.04
N PHE A 94 -8.83 -16.38 -4.22
CA PHE A 94 -10.19 -16.86 -4.39
C PHE A 94 -10.17 -18.10 -5.26
N TYR A 95 -11.16 -18.96 -5.17
CA TYR A 95 -11.20 -20.15 -5.99
C TYR A 95 -12.63 -20.62 -6.21
N ASP A 96 -12.82 -21.33 -7.31
CA ASP A 96 -14.04 -22.05 -7.65
C ASP A 96 -13.70 -23.49 -8.05
N ALA A 97 -14.69 -24.28 -8.47
CA ALA A 97 -14.49 -25.67 -8.86
C ALA A 97 -13.56 -25.88 -10.09
N SER A 98 -13.03 -24.84 -10.72
CA SER A 98 -12.20 -24.88 -11.94
C SER A 98 -10.90 -24.09 -11.85
N ALA A 99 -10.85 -23.03 -11.05
CA ALA A 99 -9.74 -22.09 -11.02
C ALA A 99 -9.38 -21.58 -9.63
N LEU A 100 -8.09 -21.28 -9.46
CA LEU A 100 -7.53 -20.51 -8.36
C LEU A 100 -7.13 -19.13 -8.89
N TYR A 101 -7.58 -18.07 -8.22
CA TYR A 101 -7.24 -16.69 -8.51
C TYR A 101 -6.23 -16.20 -7.46
N VAL A 102 -5.07 -15.76 -7.91
CA VAL A 102 -4.02 -15.16 -7.07
C VAL A 102 -4.10 -13.65 -7.26
N ASN A 103 -4.70 -12.96 -6.28
CA ASN A 103 -5.02 -11.55 -6.38
C ASN A 103 -3.99 -10.66 -5.67
N LEU A 104 -3.47 -11.05 -4.51
CA LEU A 104 -2.46 -10.28 -3.77
C LEU A 104 -1.15 -11.07 -3.66
N PHE A 105 -0.03 -10.33 -3.66
CA PHE A 105 1.31 -10.89 -3.53
C PHE A 105 1.79 -10.80 -2.08
N ILE A 106 1.22 -11.64 -1.22
CA ILE A 106 1.50 -11.66 0.23
C ILE A 106 2.01 -13.06 0.61
N PRO A 107 3.11 -13.17 1.38
CA PRO A 107 3.63 -14.45 1.86
C PRO A 107 2.53 -15.26 2.57
N SER A 108 2.25 -16.46 2.06
CA SER A 108 1.08 -17.22 2.52
C SER A 108 1.14 -18.69 2.10
N VAL A 109 0.38 -19.52 2.81
CA VAL A 109 0.08 -20.89 2.42
C VAL A 109 -1.44 -21.01 2.30
N LEU A 110 -1.91 -21.40 1.12
CA LEU A 110 -3.30 -21.77 0.88
C LEU A 110 -3.43 -23.29 0.92
N GLU A 111 -4.25 -23.80 1.84
CA GLU A 111 -4.71 -25.18 1.85
C GLU A 111 -6.07 -25.28 1.16
N TRP A 112 -6.07 -25.70 -0.12
CA TRP A 112 -7.28 -25.89 -0.90
C TRP A 112 -7.82 -27.31 -0.71
N THR A 113 -8.45 -27.54 0.44
CA THR A 113 -8.86 -28.86 0.92
C THR A 113 -9.82 -29.58 -0.02
N GLN A 114 -10.73 -28.87 -0.69
CA GLN A 114 -11.68 -29.46 -1.65
C GLN A 114 -10.99 -30.11 -2.86
N ARG A 115 -9.72 -29.79 -3.10
CA ARG A 115 -8.89 -30.40 -4.16
C ARG A 115 -7.69 -31.19 -3.67
N GLY A 116 -7.38 -31.16 -2.37
CA GLY A 116 -6.12 -31.68 -1.86
C GLY A 116 -4.90 -30.99 -2.49
N VAL A 117 -5.01 -29.68 -2.74
CA VAL A 117 -3.94 -28.85 -3.31
C VAL A 117 -3.45 -27.85 -2.27
N THR A 118 -2.14 -27.71 -2.14
CA THR A 118 -1.50 -26.67 -1.32
C THR A 118 -0.74 -25.72 -2.23
N VAL A 119 -0.92 -24.41 -2.04
CA VAL A 119 -0.15 -23.38 -2.74
C VAL A 119 0.62 -22.53 -1.73
N THR A 120 1.94 -22.57 -1.81
CA THR A 120 2.84 -21.71 -1.01
C THR A 120 3.30 -20.54 -1.86
N GLN A 121 3.04 -19.33 -1.39
CA GLN A 121 3.53 -18.09 -1.99
C GLN A 121 4.67 -17.52 -1.14
N THR A 122 5.86 -17.42 -1.75
CA THR A 122 7.06 -16.83 -1.14
C THR A 122 7.44 -15.56 -1.89
N THR A 123 7.49 -14.43 -1.20
CA THR A 123 7.84 -13.13 -1.78
C THR A 123 8.32 -12.14 -0.72
N GLU A 124 9.07 -11.13 -1.13
CA GLU A 124 9.37 -9.94 -0.32
C GLU A 124 8.59 -8.70 -0.79
N PHE A 125 7.63 -8.88 -1.69
CA PHE A 125 6.79 -7.80 -2.20
C PHE A 125 6.14 -6.99 -1.04
N PRO A 126 6.13 -5.65 -1.10
CA PRO A 126 6.56 -4.80 -2.21
C PRO A 126 8.04 -4.37 -2.16
N ARG A 127 8.87 -4.90 -1.24
CA ARG A 127 10.32 -4.61 -1.21
C ARG A 127 11.09 -5.31 -2.32
N GLY A 128 10.63 -6.52 -2.69
CA GLY A 128 11.04 -7.27 -3.87
C GLY A 128 10.01 -7.18 -5.00
N ASP A 129 10.40 -7.61 -6.19
CA ASP A 129 9.60 -7.61 -7.42
C ASP A 129 9.21 -9.01 -7.90
N THR A 130 9.54 -10.03 -7.11
CA THR A 130 9.38 -11.44 -7.48
C THR A 130 8.50 -12.16 -6.46
N THR A 131 7.57 -12.98 -6.96
CA THR A 131 6.77 -13.91 -6.17
C THR A 131 6.92 -15.32 -6.73
N THR A 132 7.15 -16.30 -5.85
CA THR A 132 7.24 -17.72 -6.21
C THR A 132 6.00 -18.44 -5.71
N LEU A 133 5.27 -19.09 -6.62
CA LEU A 133 4.11 -19.92 -6.31
C LEU A 133 4.50 -21.39 -6.44
N LYS A 134 4.67 -22.08 -5.31
CA LYS A 134 4.91 -23.53 -5.26
C LYS A 134 3.58 -24.25 -5.07
N VAL A 135 3.29 -25.18 -5.98
CA VAL A 135 2.07 -26.01 -5.95
C VAL A 135 2.42 -27.43 -5.53
N ALA A 136 1.69 -27.96 -4.57
CA ALA A 136 1.70 -29.38 -4.18
C ALA A 136 0.29 -29.96 -4.31
N GLY A 137 0.17 -31.22 -4.73
CA GLY A 137 -1.10 -31.89 -5.03
C GLY A 137 -1.19 -32.34 -6.49
N ALA A 138 -2.37 -32.79 -6.91
CA ALA A 138 -2.61 -33.32 -8.25
C ALA A 138 -3.95 -32.84 -8.83
N GLY A 139 -4.12 -32.99 -10.14
CA GLY A 139 -5.37 -32.68 -10.86
C GLY A 139 -5.22 -31.55 -11.88
N THR A 140 -6.31 -31.27 -12.60
CA THR A 140 -6.37 -30.24 -13.65
C THR A 140 -7.26 -29.08 -13.20
N TRP A 141 -6.71 -27.87 -13.26
CA TRP A 141 -7.37 -26.61 -12.92
C TRP A 141 -6.53 -25.45 -13.46
N SER A 142 -7.11 -24.24 -13.47
CA SER A 142 -6.40 -23.05 -13.95
C SER A 142 -5.89 -22.20 -12.79
N MET A 143 -4.63 -21.79 -12.82
CA MET A 143 -4.11 -20.73 -11.96
C MET A 143 -4.21 -19.39 -12.71
N ARG A 144 -4.97 -18.44 -12.17
CA ARG A 144 -5.12 -17.09 -12.71
C ARG A 144 -4.37 -16.11 -11.81
N VAL A 145 -3.16 -15.73 -12.23
CA VAL A 145 -2.33 -14.77 -11.50
C VAL A 145 -2.66 -13.37 -12.00
N ARG A 146 -3.02 -12.45 -11.10
CA ARG A 146 -3.29 -11.05 -11.46
C ARG A 146 -2.03 -10.42 -12.05
N ILE A 147 -2.17 -9.71 -13.16
CA ILE A 147 -1.16 -8.79 -13.67
C ILE A 147 -1.65 -7.37 -13.35
N PRO A 148 -1.07 -6.67 -12.36
CA PRO A 148 -1.54 -5.35 -11.97
C PRO A 148 -1.43 -4.34 -13.11
N SER A 149 -2.35 -3.37 -13.21
CA SER A 149 -2.31 -2.33 -14.27
C SER A 149 -1.07 -1.44 -14.23
N TRP A 150 -0.41 -1.32 -13.07
CA TRP A 150 0.84 -0.59 -12.94
C TRP A 150 2.07 -1.39 -13.43
N ALA A 151 1.94 -2.71 -13.61
CA ALA A 151 3.01 -3.55 -14.14
C ALA A 151 3.07 -3.42 -15.68
N SER A 152 4.28 -3.29 -16.23
CA SER A 152 4.51 -3.27 -17.67
C SER A 152 5.12 -4.60 -18.14
N GLY A 153 4.58 -5.21 -19.21
CA GLY A 153 5.22 -6.39 -19.83
C GLY A 153 4.76 -7.77 -19.34
N GLY A 154 3.61 -7.89 -18.65
CA GLY A 154 3.02 -9.19 -18.31
C GLY A 154 3.44 -9.70 -16.93
N ALA A 155 4.01 -10.90 -16.84
CA ALA A 155 4.27 -11.61 -15.57
C ALA A 155 5.45 -11.06 -14.75
N GLN A 156 6.14 -10.02 -15.22
CA GLN A 156 7.12 -9.29 -14.42
C GLN A 156 6.41 -8.14 -13.71
N LEU A 157 6.75 -7.90 -12.45
CA LEU A 157 6.30 -6.72 -11.69
C LEU A 157 7.40 -5.66 -11.79
N PRO A 158 7.56 -4.90 -12.90
CA PRO A 158 8.58 -3.89 -12.97
C PRO A 158 8.21 -2.77 -12.00
N MET A 159 8.77 -2.86 -10.80
CA MET A 159 8.68 -1.83 -9.78
C MET A 159 9.37 -0.58 -10.34
N LYS A 160 8.56 0.37 -10.82
CA LYS A 160 9.01 1.58 -11.50
C LYS A 160 8.46 2.81 -10.81
N LEU A 161 9.27 3.86 -10.80
CA LEU A 161 8.84 5.19 -10.38
C LEU A 161 7.80 5.73 -11.36
N HIS A 162 6.70 6.24 -10.83
CA HIS A 162 5.70 6.99 -11.59
C HIS A 162 5.02 8.00 -10.67
N VAL A 163 4.30 8.94 -11.28
CA VAL A 163 3.52 9.95 -10.56
C VAL A 163 2.04 9.64 -10.69
N ILE A 164 1.29 9.92 -9.64
CA ILE A 164 -0.18 9.85 -9.61
C ILE A 164 -0.68 11.27 -9.39
N PRO A 165 -1.16 11.95 -10.44
CA PRO A 165 -1.68 13.32 -10.32
C PRO A 165 -2.86 13.39 -9.35
N ALA A 166 -2.99 14.52 -8.67
CA ALA A 166 -4.18 14.84 -7.90
C ALA A 166 -5.38 14.95 -8.85
N ASN A 167 -6.58 14.70 -8.32
CA ASN A 167 -7.79 14.66 -9.13
C ASN A 167 -8.16 16.04 -9.71
N ASP A 168 -7.72 17.12 -9.06
CA ASP A 168 -8.10 18.51 -9.30
C ASP A 168 -6.95 19.38 -9.84
N ASP A 169 -5.70 18.98 -9.65
CA ASP A 169 -4.53 19.67 -10.22
C ASP A 169 -3.47 18.68 -10.73
N PRO A 170 -3.22 18.59 -12.04
CA PRO A 170 -2.22 17.68 -12.59
C PRO A 170 -0.78 18.06 -12.25
N ASN A 171 -0.54 19.28 -11.76
CA ASN A 171 0.78 19.74 -11.30
C ASN A 171 1.04 19.42 -9.83
N VAL A 172 0.07 18.83 -9.14
CA VAL A 172 0.24 18.23 -7.81
C VAL A 172 0.13 16.72 -7.95
N ALA A 173 1.11 15.97 -7.47
CA ALA A 173 1.09 14.52 -7.60
C ALA A 173 1.73 13.81 -6.42
N ALA A 174 1.30 12.57 -6.17
CA ALA A 174 2.02 11.62 -5.33
C ALA A 174 3.08 10.89 -6.16
N LEU A 175 4.22 10.58 -5.55
CA LEU A 175 5.24 9.72 -6.15
C LEU A 175 4.98 8.27 -5.72
N ALA A 176 5.08 7.33 -6.66
CA ALA A 176 4.86 5.91 -6.39
C ALA A 176 5.98 5.05 -6.98
N PHE A 177 6.24 3.89 -6.37
CA PHE A 177 7.12 2.84 -6.87
C PHE A 177 6.38 1.50 -6.85
N GLY A 178 5.99 1.01 -8.02
CA GLY A 178 4.97 -0.06 -8.09
C GLY A 178 3.67 0.40 -7.40
N PRO A 179 3.03 -0.40 -6.53
CA PRO A 179 1.80 0.02 -5.85
C PRO A 179 2.04 0.92 -4.64
N VAL A 180 3.30 1.16 -4.25
CA VAL A 180 3.66 1.84 -3.00
C VAL A 180 3.76 3.34 -3.24
N ILE A 181 2.96 4.12 -2.53
CA ILE A 181 3.08 5.56 -2.42
C ILE A 181 4.28 5.89 -1.54
N LEU A 182 5.14 6.78 -2.03
CA LEU A 182 6.29 7.28 -1.30
C LEU A 182 5.94 8.60 -0.60
N SER A 183 6.36 8.73 0.65
CA SER A 183 6.27 9.96 1.42
C SER A 183 7.66 10.48 1.78
N GLY A 184 7.82 11.79 1.83
CA GLY A 184 9.05 12.42 2.29
C GLY A 184 9.07 12.58 3.80
N ASN A 185 10.21 12.30 4.42
CA ASN A 185 10.42 12.46 5.85
C ASN A 185 10.97 13.87 6.14
N TYR A 186 10.19 14.64 6.90
CA TYR A 186 10.53 16.00 7.34
C TYR A 186 10.84 16.07 8.86
N GLY A 187 10.93 14.94 9.56
CA GLY A 187 11.23 14.89 10.98
C GLY A 187 10.19 15.65 11.80
N SER A 188 10.58 16.79 12.38
CA SER A 188 9.68 17.69 13.12
C SER A 188 9.43 19.01 12.39
N GLU A 189 9.95 19.19 11.16
CA GLU A 189 9.73 20.39 10.36
C GLU A 189 8.25 20.53 10.02
N THR A 190 7.69 21.71 10.28
CA THR A 190 6.31 22.04 9.90
C THR A 190 6.33 22.61 8.49
N LEU A 191 5.44 22.14 7.63
CA LEU A 191 5.29 22.65 6.27
C LEU A 191 4.00 23.46 6.16
N SER A 192 4.12 24.72 5.74
CA SER A 192 2.99 25.61 5.50
C SER A 192 2.48 25.56 4.05
N THR A 193 3.26 24.99 3.14
CA THR A 193 2.96 24.89 1.70
C THR A 193 3.42 23.56 1.14
N THR A 194 2.75 23.09 0.09
CA THR A 194 3.15 21.89 -0.65
C THR A 194 4.55 22.07 -1.25
N PRO A 195 5.54 21.24 -0.85
CA PRO A 195 6.91 21.37 -1.35
C PRO A 195 7.00 20.99 -2.84
N ALA A 196 7.85 21.70 -3.57
CA ALA A 196 8.14 21.40 -4.97
C ALA A 196 9.19 20.29 -5.07
N LEU A 197 8.83 19.14 -5.64
CA LEU A 197 9.70 17.98 -5.84
C LEU A 197 10.37 18.06 -7.21
N ASN A 198 11.70 17.99 -7.24
CA ASN A 198 12.45 17.86 -8.49
C ASN A 198 12.52 16.39 -8.91
N LEU A 199 11.67 15.99 -9.86
CA LEU A 199 11.56 14.59 -10.30
C LEU A 199 12.88 14.04 -10.87
N THR A 200 13.74 14.87 -11.47
CA THR A 200 15.00 14.39 -12.06
C THR A 200 16.03 13.97 -11.02
N THR A 201 15.81 14.31 -9.75
CA THR A 201 16.72 14.00 -8.63
C THR A 201 16.31 12.76 -7.84
N VAL A 202 15.15 12.17 -8.13
CA VAL A 202 14.67 10.97 -7.41
C VAL A 202 15.61 9.80 -7.70
N ARG A 203 16.22 9.22 -6.67
CA ARG A 203 17.14 8.08 -6.76
C ARG A 203 16.84 7.07 -5.66
N ARG A 204 16.87 5.78 -5.99
CA ARG A 204 16.79 4.71 -4.98
C ARG A 204 18.09 4.67 -4.20
N THR A 205 18.02 4.58 -2.88
CA THR A 205 19.20 4.46 -2.01
C THR A 205 19.50 2.99 -1.80
N GLY A 206 20.13 2.36 -2.80
CA GLY A 206 20.51 0.94 -2.80
C GLY A 206 19.84 0.12 -3.91
N ASP A 207 20.24 -1.14 -4.01
CA ASP A 207 19.80 -2.07 -5.07
C ASP A 207 18.47 -2.78 -4.73
N SER A 208 18.06 -2.76 -3.45
CA SER A 208 16.85 -3.38 -2.93
C SER A 208 16.09 -2.44 -1.98
N GLY A 209 14.86 -2.82 -1.59
CA GLY A 209 14.05 -2.04 -0.65
C GLY A 209 13.36 -0.81 -1.26
N LEU A 210 12.78 0.04 -0.41
CA LEU A 210 11.88 1.12 -0.83
C LEU A 210 12.34 2.51 -0.35
N ALA A 211 13.64 2.65 -0.10
CA ALA A 211 14.25 3.91 0.30
C ALA A 211 14.74 4.67 -0.94
N PHE A 212 14.41 5.95 -1.00
CA PHE A 212 14.79 6.86 -2.08
C PHE A 212 15.24 8.21 -1.50
N THR A 213 15.96 9.00 -2.30
CA THR A 213 16.26 10.40 -2.02
C THR A 213 15.82 11.26 -3.19
N ALA A 214 15.49 12.52 -2.90
CA ALA A 214 15.21 13.53 -3.90
C ALA A 214 15.52 14.93 -3.34
N THR A 215 15.50 15.93 -4.21
CA THR A 215 15.50 17.34 -3.81
C THR A 215 14.07 17.88 -3.84
N ALA A 216 13.61 18.42 -2.70
CA ALA A 216 12.34 19.13 -2.60
C ALA A 216 12.52 20.45 -1.84
N GLY A 217 11.98 21.54 -2.38
CA GLY A 217 12.14 22.88 -1.78
C GLY A 217 13.60 23.31 -1.59
N GLY A 218 14.51 22.84 -2.46
CA GLY A 218 15.95 23.13 -2.39
C GLY A 218 16.74 22.31 -1.36
N LYS A 219 16.10 21.39 -0.62
CA LYS A 219 16.76 20.50 0.35
C LYS A 219 16.71 19.05 -0.12
N THR A 220 17.68 18.23 0.29
CA THR A 220 17.59 16.77 0.15
C THR A 220 16.54 16.24 1.12
N VAL A 221 15.66 15.38 0.64
CA VAL A 221 14.61 14.71 1.41
C VAL A 221 14.72 13.20 1.20
N ASN A 222 14.64 12.47 2.30
CA ASN A 222 14.51 11.01 2.27
C ASN A 222 13.06 10.64 2.00
N LEU A 223 12.85 9.73 1.06
CA LEU A 223 11.56 9.21 0.65
C LEU A 223 11.48 7.73 1.02
N GLY A 224 10.33 7.30 1.52
CA GLY A 224 10.09 5.91 1.89
C GLY A 224 8.61 5.54 1.78
N PRO A 225 8.26 4.27 2.00
CA PRO A 225 6.87 3.83 1.93
C PRO A 225 5.97 4.62 2.86
N PHE A 226 4.84 5.09 2.34
CA PHE A 226 3.94 5.91 3.13
C PHE A 226 3.39 5.16 4.35
N TYR A 227 3.16 3.85 4.24
CA TYR A 227 2.72 3.02 5.36
C TYR A 227 3.74 2.87 6.49
N GLU A 228 5.01 3.25 6.26
CA GLU A 228 6.07 3.32 7.28
C GLU A 228 6.23 4.74 7.85
N ALA A 229 5.43 5.73 7.40
CA ALA A 229 5.50 7.11 7.86
C ALA A 229 4.88 7.28 9.27
N HIS A 230 5.65 6.89 10.28
CA HIS A 230 5.33 6.94 11.71
C HIS A 230 6.39 7.74 12.46
N GLY A 231 5.99 8.49 13.48
CA GLY A 231 6.95 9.20 14.34
C GLY A 231 7.58 10.47 13.74
N PHE A 232 7.20 10.89 12.53
CA PHE A 232 7.68 12.11 11.88
C PHE A 232 6.59 12.80 11.05
N ASN A 233 6.78 14.10 10.82
CA ASN A 233 6.02 14.89 9.85
C ASN A 233 6.42 14.47 8.45
N TYR A 234 5.45 14.20 7.61
CA TYR A 234 5.66 13.71 6.25
C TYR A 234 4.95 14.57 5.21
N ASN A 235 5.33 14.34 3.95
CA ASN A 235 4.64 14.90 2.80
C ASN A 235 4.39 13.82 1.74
N VAL A 236 3.16 13.71 1.23
CA VAL A 236 2.76 12.71 0.23
C VAL A 236 2.55 13.33 -1.15
N TYR A 237 1.89 14.49 -1.20
CA TYR A 237 1.61 15.21 -2.44
C TYR A 237 2.61 16.33 -2.64
N TRP A 238 3.12 16.44 -3.87
CA TRP A 238 4.18 17.36 -4.23
C TRP A 238 3.69 18.27 -5.35
N SER A 239 4.12 19.53 -5.34
CA SER A 239 4.13 20.27 -6.60
C SER A 239 5.24 19.66 -7.47
N ILE A 240 4.92 19.22 -8.67
CA ILE A 240 5.86 18.48 -9.51
C ILE A 240 6.38 19.33 -10.67
N GLY A 241 7.66 19.16 -10.97
CA GLY A 241 8.33 19.72 -12.15
C GLY A 241 9.36 18.76 -12.73
N GLY A 242 9.58 18.84 -14.04
CA GLY A 242 10.49 17.95 -14.76
C GLY A 242 9.89 16.57 -15.06
N LYS A 243 10.74 15.59 -15.33
CA LYS A 243 10.35 14.19 -15.58
C LYS A 243 11.15 13.26 -14.67
N LEU A 244 10.56 12.13 -14.32
CA LEU A 244 11.30 11.07 -13.64
C LEU A 244 12.46 10.57 -14.52
N PRO A 245 13.56 10.10 -13.92
CA PRO A 245 14.60 9.41 -14.66
C PRO A 245 14.01 8.20 -15.38
N ALA A 246 14.54 7.89 -16.56
CA ALA A 246 14.17 6.70 -17.33
C ALA A 246 14.52 5.41 -16.57
#